data_AF-A0A2D9SPN1-F1
#
_entry.id   AF-A0A2D9SPN1-F1
#
_cell.length_a   1.000
_cell.length_b   1.000
_cell.length_c   1.000
_cell.angle_alpha   90.00
_cell.angle_beta   90.00
_cell.angle_gamma   90.00
#
_symmetry.space_group_name_H-M   'P 1'
#
loop_
_entity.id
_entity.type
_entity.pdbx_description
1 polymer ?
#
loop_
_entity_poly.entity_id
_entity_poly.type
_entity_poly.pdbx_seq_one_letter_code
_entity_poly.pdbx_strand_id
1 'polypeptide(L)'
;MIKIDYESSSPIYQQVADQIHFAINTGVLKPGQALPSIRKLAASADLASNTIVKALKSLESSGLIEAKDRSGYKVSKTMTPNHLETQESSPASNRYQARGVSAEKTEVHSVVDKLDPGLFPGAFCKITEDYLSGDPAKCNIIHADGSGTKSVIAYLEYKESGDASVFEGIAQDSIVMNLDDLLCIGATGRILLSNTINRHASNCPGEVIKALIEGGEKFMQQLRDQGVQIYPGGGETADVGDLTGTVVVDSCAVSIARKSDIIENRIIPDLAIVGLASSGRSTYEQTENSGIGSNGLTSARHDMLSHYYAETYPESYDSSLPKNLTYCGPYKLDHALPGSEQTVGQALLSPTRSYAPVFETHGWGDTAEKLYRMSIEGRWPEMAGQIADEMLDAFAVVGDHDH
;
A
#
# COMPACT_ATOMS: atom_id res chain seq x y z
N MET A 1 -14.57 5.19 -22.08
CA MET A 1 -14.98 6.36 -22.89
C MET A 1 -14.15 7.53 -22.40
N ILE A 2 -13.56 8.32 -23.29
CA ILE A 2 -12.73 9.47 -22.90
C ILE A 2 -13.67 10.55 -22.34
N LYS A 3 -13.39 11.05 -21.13
CA LYS A 3 -14.15 12.13 -20.49
C LYS A 3 -13.28 13.39 -20.42
N ILE A 4 -13.85 14.55 -20.72
CA ILE A 4 -13.13 15.83 -20.71
C ILE A 4 -13.65 16.68 -19.57
N ASP A 5 -12.73 17.21 -18.76
CA ASP A 5 -13.01 18.22 -17.75
C ASP A 5 -12.64 19.60 -18.34
N TYR A 6 -13.66 20.41 -18.65
CA TYR A 6 -13.48 21.74 -19.23
C TYR A 6 -13.12 22.81 -18.19
N GLU A 7 -13.27 22.50 -16.89
CA GLU A 7 -12.90 23.39 -15.78
C GLU A 7 -11.44 23.19 -15.36
N SER A 8 -10.80 22.11 -15.81
CA SER A 8 -9.38 21.85 -15.57
C SER A 8 -8.47 22.85 -16.29
N SER A 9 -7.41 23.30 -15.59
CA SER A 9 -6.32 24.07 -16.18
C SER A 9 -5.47 23.26 -17.17
N SER A 10 -5.57 21.93 -17.16
CA SER A 10 -4.83 21.05 -18.06
C SER A 10 -5.40 21.10 -19.49
N PRO A 11 -4.56 21.28 -20.52
CA PRO A 11 -5.01 21.29 -21.92
C PRO A 11 -5.78 20.02 -22.31
N ILE A 12 -6.86 20.16 -23.10
CA ILE A 12 -7.73 19.03 -23.51
C ILE A 12 -6.94 17.87 -24.15
N TYR A 13 -5.93 18.17 -24.98
CA TYR A 13 -5.13 17.10 -25.60
C TYR A 13 -4.32 16.30 -24.56
N GLN A 14 -3.93 16.93 -23.45
CA GLN A 14 -3.20 16.28 -22.36
C GLN A 14 -4.14 15.35 -21.60
N GLN A 15 -5.37 15.79 -21.27
CA GLN A 15 -6.38 14.95 -20.63
C GLN A 15 -6.70 13.68 -21.44
N VAL A 16 -6.70 13.78 -22.77
CA VAL A 16 -6.84 12.61 -23.67
C VAL A 16 -5.62 11.69 -23.59
N ALA A 17 -4.41 12.26 -23.61
CA ALA A 17 -3.18 11.50 -23.51
C ALA A 17 -3.12 10.74 -22.18
N ASP A 18 -3.42 11.41 -21.07
CA ASP A 18 -3.36 10.86 -19.71
C ASP A 18 -4.34 9.68 -19.56
N GLN A 19 -5.56 9.76 -20.10
CA GLN A 19 -6.52 8.66 -20.07
C GLN A 19 -6.09 7.44 -20.90
N ILE A 20 -5.46 7.66 -22.07
CA ILE A 20 -4.94 6.55 -22.88
C ILE A 20 -3.73 5.94 -22.20
N HIS A 21 -2.84 6.76 -21.66
CA HIS A 21 -1.67 6.31 -20.89
C HIS A 21 -2.11 5.49 -19.68
N PHE A 22 -3.11 5.96 -18.94
CA PHE A 22 -3.70 5.24 -17.82
C PHE A 22 -4.27 3.88 -18.22
N ALA A 23 -5.01 3.82 -19.33
CA ALA A 23 -5.55 2.57 -19.85
C ALA A 23 -4.44 1.58 -20.28
N ILE A 24 -3.29 2.07 -20.74
CA ILE A 24 -2.11 1.24 -21.01
C ILE A 24 -1.51 0.74 -19.69
N ASN A 25 -1.29 1.63 -18.71
CA ASN A 25 -0.67 1.28 -17.43
C ASN A 25 -1.50 0.28 -16.61
N THR A 26 -2.83 0.42 -16.63
CA THR A 26 -3.76 -0.50 -15.94
C THR A 26 -4.02 -1.80 -16.70
N GLY A 27 -3.39 -2.00 -17.87
CA GLY A 27 -3.55 -3.20 -18.68
C GLY A 27 -4.88 -3.31 -19.42
N VAL A 28 -5.76 -2.30 -19.33
CA VAL A 28 -6.99 -2.20 -20.14
C VAL A 28 -6.65 -2.18 -21.63
N LEU A 29 -5.56 -1.51 -22.01
CA LEU A 29 -4.93 -1.57 -23.33
C LEU A 29 -3.64 -2.38 -23.25
N LYS A 30 -3.59 -3.50 -23.96
CA LYS A 30 -2.47 -4.45 -23.90
C LYS A 30 -1.33 -4.05 -24.86
N PRO A 31 -0.06 -4.40 -24.57
CA PRO A 31 1.04 -4.21 -25.51
C PRO A 31 0.74 -4.80 -26.91
N GLY A 32 1.02 -4.03 -27.96
CA GLY A 32 0.73 -4.40 -29.36
C GLY A 32 -0.74 -4.25 -29.80
N GLN A 33 -1.65 -3.90 -28.88
CA GLN A 33 -3.06 -3.64 -29.22
C GLN A 33 -3.19 -2.39 -30.10
N ALA A 34 -4.04 -2.46 -31.11
CA ALA A 34 -4.36 -1.30 -31.94
C ALA A 34 -5.27 -0.32 -31.20
N LEU A 35 -4.91 0.97 -31.25
CA LEU A 35 -5.77 2.03 -30.74
C LEU A 35 -6.91 2.30 -31.72
N PRO A 36 -8.07 2.81 -31.25
CA PRO A 36 -9.12 3.27 -32.15
C PRO A 36 -8.59 4.37 -33.08
N SER A 37 -9.11 4.43 -34.32
CA SER A 37 -8.71 5.46 -35.29
C SER A 37 -8.93 6.88 -34.76
N ILE A 38 -8.16 7.86 -35.26
CA ILE A 38 -8.31 9.29 -34.91
C ILE A 38 -9.78 9.73 -35.03
N ARG A 39 -10.46 9.34 -36.11
CA ARG A 39 -11.87 9.68 -36.35
C ARG A 39 -12.80 9.06 -35.30
N LYS A 40 -12.53 7.82 -34.88
CA LYS A 40 -13.33 7.13 -33.86
C LYS A 40 -13.11 7.73 -32.47
N LEU A 41 -11.86 8.04 -32.11
CA LEU A 41 -11.53 8.73 -30.86
C LEU A 41 -12.17 10.12 -30.81
N ALA A 42 -12.02 10.90 -31.88
CA ALA A 42 -12.61 12.23 -32.04
C ALA A 42 -14.14 12.19 -31.87
N ALA A 43 -14.82 11.27 -32.55
CA ALA A 43 -16.26 11.10 -32.43
C ALA A 43 -16.69 10.65 -31.02
N SER A 44 -15.93 9.75 -30.38
CA SER A 44 -16.29 9.23 -29.05
C SER A 44 -16.07 10.23 -27.91
N ALA A 45 -15.18 11.20 -28.11
CA ALA A 45 -14.86 12.24 -27.12
C ALA A 45 -15.51 13.59 -27.45
N ASP A 46 -16.23 13.69 -28.57
CA ASP A 46 -16.73 14.94 -29.15
C ASP A 46 -15.64 16.04 -29.30
N LEU A 47 -14.49 15.65 -29.86
CA LEU A 47 -13.32 16.52 -30.00
C LEU A 47 -12.87 16.70 -31.45
N ALA A 48 -12.23 17.85 -31.72
CA ALA A 48 -11.57 18.07 -33.00
C ALA A 48 -10.45 17.04 -33.25
N SER A 49 -10.36 16.54 -34.48
CA SER A 49 -9.35 15.52 -34.86
C SER A 49 -7.92 15.98 -34.58
N ASN A 50 -7.63 17.27 -34.72
CA ASN A 50 -6.30 17.83 -34.43
C ASN A 50 -5.92 17.70 -32.94
N THR A 51 -6.89 17.78 -32.02
CA THR A 51 -6.67 17.59 -30.59
C THR A 51 -6.26 16.15 -30.30
N ILE A 52 -6.94 15.18 -30.93
CA ILE A 52 -6.59 13.75 -30.83
C ILE A 52 -5.20 13.49 -31.43
N VAL A 53 -4.89 14.07 -32.60
CA VAL A 53 -3.57 13.94 -33.21
C VAL A 53 -2.48 14.47 -32.28
N LYS A 54 -2.70 15.62 -31.63
CA LYS A 54 -1.76 16.18 -30.66
C LYS A 54 -1.54 15.26 -29.46
N ALA A 55 -2.61 14.69 -28.92
CA ALA A 55 -2.54 13.72 -27.82
C ALA A 55 -1.74 12.46 -28.21
N LEU A 56 -2.05 11.85 -29.36
CA LEU A 56 -1.37 10.64 -29.85
C LEU A 56 0.11 10.91 -30.16
N LYS A 57 0.45 12.05 -30.74
CA LYS A 57 1.86 12.45 -30.94
C LYS A 57 2.62 12.60 -29.62
N SER A 58 1.96 13.09 -28.56
CA SER A 58 2.57 13.18 -27.22
C SER A 58 2.91 11.79 -26.68
N LEU A 59 1.96 10.85 -26.77
CA LEU A 59 2.15 9.46 -26.35
C LEU A 59 3.23 8.73 -27.18
N GLU A 60 3.27 8.99 -28.49
CA GLU A 60 4.28 8.45 -29.40
C GLU A 60 5.68 8.96 -29.03
N SER A 61 5.81 10.26 -28.76
CA SER A 61 7.08 10.86 -28.33
C SER A 61 7.59 10.31 -27.00
N SER A 62 6.67 9.84 -26.15
CA SER A 62 6.98 9.19 -24.86
C SER A 62 7.19 7.67 -24.99
N GLY A 63 7.14 7.11 -26.20
CA GLY A 63 7.37 5.69 -26.49
C GLY A 63 6.25 4.74 -26.06
N LEU A 64 5.09 5.27 -25.63
CA LEU A 64 3.96 4.46 -25.14
C LEU A 64 3.17 3.83 -26.29
N ILE A 65 3.16 4.48 -27.44
CA ILE A 65 2.50 4.03 -28.66
C ILE A 65 3.44 4.19 -29.85
N GLU A 66 3.23 3.39 -30.89
CA GLU A 66 3.97 3.44 -32.14
C GLU A 66 3.01 3.68 -33.31
N ALA A 67 3.39 4.57 -34.24
CA ALA A 67 2.68 4.71 -35.50
C ALA A 67 2.98 3.49 -36.39
N LYS A 68 1.93 2.89 -36.95
CA LYS A 68 2.05 1.87 -37.98
C LYS A 68 1.66 2.47 -39.32
N ASP A 69 2.56 2.33 -40.31
CA ASP A 69 2.34 2.84 -41.66
C ASP A 69 0.95 2.50 -42.18
N ARG A 70 0.20 3.56 -42.52
CA ARG A 70 -1.17 3.53 -43.07
C ARG A 70 -2.22 2.81 -42.22
N SER A 71 -1.91 2.44 -40.98
CA SER A 71 -2.73 1.57 -40.13
C SER A 71 -3.15 2.20 -38.78
N GLY A 72 -2.72 3.43 -38.48
CA GLY A 72 -2.99 4.10 -37.22
C GLY A 72 -1.95 3.79 -36.14
N TYR A 73 -2.32 3.93 -34.87
CA TYR A 73 -1.42 3.76 -33.73
C TYR A 73 -1.63 2.42 -33.02
N LYS A 74 -0.56 1.86 -32.47
CA LYS A 74 -0.58 0.67 -31.59
C LYS A 74 0.13 0.96 -30.28
N VAL A 75 -0.28 0.28 -29.21
CA VAL A 75 0.49 0.28 -27.97
C VAL A 75 1.85 -0.35 -28.24
N SER A 76 2.92 0.32 -27.83
CA SER A 76 4.29 -0.12 -28.08
C SER A 76 4.52 -1.52 -27.52
N LYS A 77 5.08 -2.43 -28.33
CA LYS A 77 5.53 -3.77 -27.86
C LYS A 77 6.85 -3.69 -27.11
N THR A 78 7.62 -2.64 -27.36
CA THR A 78 8.97 -2.41 -26.84
C THR A 78 8.98 -1.80 -25.44
N MET A 79 7.86 -1.88 -24.69
CA MET A 79 7.91 -1.90 -23.23
C MET A 79 8.47 -3.25 -22.73
N THR A 80 9.53 -3.75 -23.39
CA THR A 80 10.34 -4.91 -23.01
C THR A 80 11.78 -4.45 -22.82
N PRO A 81 12.51 -5.06 -21.86
CA PRO A 81 13.78 -4.59 -21.33
C PRO A 81 14.85 -4.53 -22.41
N ASN A 82 15.70 -3.50 -22.39
CA ASN A 82 16.87 -3.48 -23.26
C ASN A 82 17.79 -4.65 -22.86
N HIS A 83 18.11 -5.52 -23.81
CA HIS A 83 18.86 -6.76 -23.62
C HIS A 83 20.23 -6.56 -22.96
N LEU A 84 20.39 -7.11 -21.75
CA LEU A 84 21.42 -8.10 -21.43
C LEU A 84 20.75 -9.20 -20.60
N GLU A 85 21.05 -10.45 -20.94
CA GLU A 85 20.49 -11.67 -20.34
C GLU A 85 20.73 -11.71 -18.82
N THR A 86 19.66 -11.57 -18.02
CA THR A 86 19.31 -12.36 -16.82
C THR A 86 18.10 -11.75 -16.09
N GLN A 87 17.12 -12.62 -15.84
CA GLN A 87 15.95 -12.51 -14.94
C GLN A 87 14.75 -11.61 -15.30
N GLU A 88 13.59 -12.24 -15.12
CA GLU A 88 12.22 -11.82 -15.40
C GLU A 88 11.84 -10.57 -14.58
N SER A 89 11.59 -9.44 -15.22
CA SER A 89 10.87 -8.33 -14.56
C SER A 89 9.80 -7.78 -15.49
N SER A 90 8.61 -7.55 -14.93
CA SER A 90 7.45 -7.05 -15.66
C SER A 90 7.61 -5.55 -16.01
N PRO A 91 6.89 -5.01 -17.01
CA PRO A 91 6.92 -3.58 -17.35
C PRO A 91 6.60 -2.64 -16.18
N ALA A 92 5.81 -3.11 -15.20
CA ALA A 92 5.49 -2.40 -13.97
C ALA A 92 6.72 -2.24 -13.05
N SER A 93 7.56 -3.27 -12.95
CA SER A 93 8.79 -3.25 -12.15
C SER A 93 9.80 -2.19 -12.64
N ASN A 94 9.93 -2.02 -13.95
CA ASN A 94 10.86 -1.07 -14.55
C ASN A 94 10.44 0.41 -14.29
N ARG A 95 9.14 0.70 -14.30
CA ARG A 95 8.61 2.04 -13.94
C ARG A 95 8.80 2.35 -12.45
N TYR A 96 8.61 1.35 -11.59
CA TYR A 96 8.76 1.52 -10.14
C TYR A 96 10.20 1.86 -9.75
N GLN A 97 11.18 1.19 -10.39
CA GLN A 97 12.60 1.50 -10.28
C GLN A 97 12.95 2.89 -10.81
N ALA A 98 12.40 3.28 -11.96
CA ALA A 98 12.57 4.64 -12.51
C ALA A 98 11.99 5.75 -11.62
N ARG A 99 11.17 5.39 -10.63
CA ARG A 99 10.67 6.28 -9.57
C ARG A 99 11.50 6.25 -8.28
N GLY A 100 12.70 5.66 -8.33
CA GLY A 100 13.61 5.57 -7.20
C GLY A 100 13.25 4.49 -6.18
N VAL A 101 12.39 3.52 -6.54
CA VAL A 101 11.97 2.45 -5.62
C VAL A 101 12.43 1.09 -6.09
N SER A 102 13.12 0.35 -5.23
CA SER A 102 13.50 -1.04 -5.49
C SER A 102 12.41 -1.99 -5.01
N ALA A 103 11.70 -2.65 -5.94
CA ALA A 103 10.69 -3.66 -5.61
C ALA A 103 11.32 -4.91 -4.96
N GLU A 104 12.41 -5.39 -5.57
CA GLU A 104 13.07 -6.64 -5.17
C GLU A 104 14.06 -6.46 -4.01
N LYS A 105 14.40 -5.22 -3.65
CA LYS A 105 15.36 -4.85 -2.59
C LYS A 105 16.66 -5.69 -2.62
N THR A 106 17.11 -6.12 -3.80
CA THR A 106 18.22 -7.09 -3.99
C THR A 106 19.51 -6.66 -3.32
N GLU A 107 19.83 -5.37 -3.38
CA GLU A 107 21.00 -4.80 -2.69
C GLU A 107 20.91 -4.95 -1.18
N VAL A 108 19.73 -4.73 -0.59
CA VAL A 108 19.47 -4.92 0.84
C VAL A 108 19.59 -6.40 1.20
N HIS A 109 18.95 -7.29 0.45
CA HIS A 109 19.03 -8.74 0.69
C HIS A 109 20.49 -9.23 0.66
N SER A 110 21.29 -8.80 -0.32
CA SER A 110 22.70 -9.20 -0.44
C SER A 110 23.59 -8.85 0.77
N VAL A 111 23.18 -7.85 1.55
CA VAL A 111 23.84 -7.43 2.79
C VAL A 111 23.22 -8.13 3.99
N VAL A 112 21.89 -8.20 4.05
CA VAL A 112 21.15 -8.80 5.17
C VAL A 112 21.39 -10.30 5.27
N ASP A 113 21.54 -11.02 4.16
CA ASP A 113 21.80 -12.46 4.13
C ASP A 113 23.10 -12.87 4.84
N LYS A 114 24.01 -11.91 5.07
CA LYS A 114 25.28 -12.11 5.78
C LYS A 114 25.20 -11.77 7.26
N LEU A 115 24.11 -11.14 7.71
CA LEU A 115 23.89 -10.79 9.10
C LEU A 115 23.31 -11.98 9.86
N ASP A 116 23.40 -11.92 11.19
CA ASP A 116 22.76 -12.89 12.08
C ASP A 116 21.25 -12.97 11.75
N PRO A 117 20.72 -14.14 11.33
CA PRO A 117 19.30 -14.30 10.99
C PRO A 117 18.39 -14.22 12.23
N GLY A 118 18.97 -14.19 13.43
CA GLY A 118 18.24 -14.22 14.69
C GLY A 118 17.94 -15.65 15.16
N LEU A 119 17.14 -15.75 16.22
CA LEU A 119 16.84 -17.02 16.89
C LEU A 119 15.97 -17.96 16.05
N PHE A 120 15.16 -17.41 15.15
CA PHE A 120 14.19 -18.15 14.33
C PHE A 120 14.30 -17.71 12.86
N PRO A 121 15.26 -18.24 12.08
CA PRO A 121 15.51 -17.81 10.70
C PRO A 121 14.33 -17.97 9.73
N GLY A 122 13.36 -18.83 10.07
CA GLY A 122 12.14 -19.04 9.29
C GLY A 122 10.94 -18.20 9.75
N ALA A 123 11.08 -17.35 10.77
CA ALA A 123 10.00 -16.47 11.22
C ALA A 123 9.81 -15.27 10.28
N PHE A 124 8.62 -14.67 10.30
CA PHE A 124 8.28 -13.52 9.45
C PHE A 124 9.09 -12.26 9.82
N CYS A 125 9.35 -12.04 11.11
CA CYS A 125 10.22 -10.97 11.60
C CYS A 125 11.51 -11.55 12.21
N LYS A 126 12.57 -10.73 12.23
CA LYS A 126 13.78 -11.06 12.98
C LYS A 126 13.50 -11.06 14.49
N ILE A 127 13.92 -12.13 15.16
CA ILE A 127 13.73 -12.32 16.61
C ILE A 127 15.10 -12.49 17.26
N THR A 128 15.31 -11.83 18.40
CA THR A 128 16.59 -11.83 19.13
C THR A 128 16.44 -12.40 20.53
N GLU A 129 17.55 -12.69 21.19
CA GLU A 129 17.55 -12.97 22.63
C GLU A 129 16.88 -11.83 23.41
N ASP A 130 16.31 -12.16 24.57
CA ASP A 130 15.72 -11.15 25.45
C ASP A 130 16.80 -10.31 26.14
N TYR A 131 17.30 -9.31 25.41
CA TYR A 131 18.21 -8.29 25.91
C TYR A 131 17.53 -7.23 26.81
N LEU A 132 16.20 -7.24 26.94
CA LEU A 132 15.46 -6.19 27.67
C LEU A 132 15.23 -6.61 29.12
N SER A 133 14.79 -7.86 29.35
CA SER A 133 14.59 -8.41 30.69
C SER A 133 15.64 -9.45 31.09
N GLY A 134 16.40 -9.99 30.14
CA GLY A 134 17.46 -10.98 30.39
C GLY A 134 16.94 -12.40 30.62
N ASP A 135 15.67 -12.69 30.30
CA ASP A 135 15.05 -13.99 30.53
C ASP A 135 15.36 -14.95 29.36
N PRO A 136 16.12 -16.04 29.59
CA PRO A 136 16.53 -16.95 28.51
C PRO A 136 15.35 -17.72 27.88
N ALA A 137 14.19 -17.77 28.54
CA ALA A 137 12.97 -18.36 28.01
C ALA A 137 12.19 -17.41 27.09
N LYS A 138 12.59 -16.13 27.03
CA LYS A 138 11.95 -15.09 26.23
C LYS A 138 12.84 -14.61 25.10
N CYS A 139 12.24 -13.87 24.19
CA CYS A 139 12.88 -13.26 23.05
C CYS A 139 12.34 -11.86 22.82
N ASN A 140 13.15 -11.03 22.18
CA ASN A 140 12.79 -9.65 21.83
C ASN A 140 12.52 -9.53 20.34
N ILE A 141 11.49 -8.74 20.05
CA ILE A 141 11.10 -8.36 18.71
C ILE A 141 11.11 -6.83 18.66
N ILE A 142 11.88 -6.30 17.72
CA ILE A 142 11.90 -4.87 17.39
C ILE A 142 11.66 -4.79 15.90
N HIS A 143 10.57 -4.13 15.52
CA HIS A 143 10.16 -3.96 14.14
C HIS A 143 9.95 -2.49 13.86
N ALA A 144 10.32 -2.04 12.65
CA ALA A 144 10.13 -0.67 12.23
C ALA A 144 9.58 -0.62 10.82
N ASP A 145 8.52 0.16 10.64
CA ASP A 145 7.83 0.40 9.37
C ASP A 145 7.06 1.72 9.47
N GLY A 146 6.50 2.20 8.35
CA GLY A 146 5.79 3.48 8.28
C GLY A 146 4.71 3.52 7.22
N SER A 147 4.08 4.67 7.06
CA SER A 147 3.01 4.87 6.07
C SER A 147 3.51 4.93 4.62
N GLY A 148 4.83 4.95 4.41
CA GLY A 148 5.45 5.14 3.11
C GLY A 148 5.02 6.44 2.42
N THR A 149 4.90 6.42 1.10
CA THR A 149 4.48 7.60 0.33
C THR A 149 2.97 7.89 0.35
N LYS A 150 2.20 7.14 1.15
CA LYS A 150 0.78 7.41 1.38
C LYS A 150 0.56 8.72 2.14
N SER A 151 1.49 9.10 3.03
CA SER A 151 1.49 10.40 3.70
C SER A 151 1.51 11.58 2.73
N VAL A 152 2.12 11.41 1.56
CA VAL A 152 2.12 12.42 0.49
C VAL A 152 0.72 12.57 -0.14
N ILE A 153 -0.02 11.47 -0.30
CA ILE A 153 -1.40 11.53 -0.78
C ILE A 153 -2.28 12.27 0.24
N ALA A 154 -2.07 12.00 1.53
CA ALA A 154 -2.80 12.70 2.60
C ALA A 154 -2.45 14.19 2.63
N TYR A 155 -1.19 14.54 2.39
CA TYR A 155 -0.78 15.93 2.18
C TYR A 155 -1.55 16.58 1.03
N LEU A 156 -1.62 15.94 -0.14
CA LEU A 156 -2.38 16.49 -1.28
C LEU A 156 -3.86 16.68 -0.91
N GLU A 157 -4.50 15.67 -0.32
CA GLU A 157 -5.91 15.76 0.11
C GLU A 157 -6.12 16.89 1.13
N TYR A 158 -5.22 17.05 2.10
CA TYR A 158 -5.25 18.16 3.05
C TYR A 158 -5.08 19.52 2.36
N LYS A 159 -4.23 19.63 1.33
CA LYS A 159 -4.06 20.87 0.58
C LYS A 159 -5.27 21.24 -0.25
N GLU A 160 -6.03 20.27 -0.75
CA GLU A 160 -7.27 20.47 -1.51
C GLU A 160 -8.47 20.78 -0.61
N SER A 161 -8.61 20.04 0.50
CA SER A 161 -9.80 20.08 1.35
C SER A 161 -9.67 20.99 2.57
N GLY A 162 -8.44 21.23 3.04
CA GLY A 162 -8.15 21.85 4.33
C GLY A 162 -8.39 20.94 5.54
N ASP A 163 -8.75 19.67 5.33
CA ASP A 163 -9.07 18.73 6.41
C ASP A 163 -7.82 17.95 6.87
N ALA A 164 -7.34 18.24 8.07
CA ALA A 164 -6.20 17.53 8.65
C ALA A 164 -6.56 16.11 9.15
N SER A 165 -7.85 15.77 9.27
CA SER A 165 -8.28 14.45 9.79
C SER A 165 -7.84 13.28 8.91
N VAL A 166 -7.52 13.53 7.63
CA VAL A 166 -6.95 12.54 6.70
C VAL A 166 -5.66 11.91 7.23
N PHE A 167 -4.92 12.63 8.09
CA PHE A 167 -3.72 12.12 8.72
C PHE A 167 -3.98 11.16 9.88
N GLU A 168 -5.20 11.07 10.43
CA GLU A 168 -5.55 10.00 11.38
C GLU A 168 -5.34 8.62 10.72
N GLY A 169 -5.71 8.49 9.44
CA GLY A 169 -5.48 7.29 8.63
C GLY A 169 -4.00 6.98 8.41
N ILE A 170 -3.17 8.00 8.22
CA ILE A 170 -1.71 7.85 8.07
C ILE A 170 -1.05 7.37 9.37
N ALA A 171 -1.53 7.83 10.52
CA ALA A 171 -1.09 7.30 11.80
C ALA A 171 -1.45 5.81 11.94
N GLN A 172 -2.69 5.43 11.58
CA GLN A 172 -3.11 4.03 11.54
C GLN A 172 -2.23 3.20 10.60
N ASP A 173 -1.92 3.68 9.39
CA ASP A 173 -1.05 2.98 8.44
C ASP A 173 0.31 2.63 9.07
N SER A 174 0.97 3.60 9.72
CA SER A 174 2.25 3.39 10.39
C SER A 174 2.19 2.38 11.54
N ILE A 175 1.09 2.38 12.30
CA ILE A 175 0.85 1.45 13.41
C ILE A 175 0.64 0.02 12.88
N VAL A 176 -0.26 -0.14 11.90
CA VAL A 176 -0.71 -1.46 11.42
C VAL A 176 0.39 -2.19 10.64
N MET A 177 1.19 -1.46 9.85
CA MET A 177 2.32 -2.05 9.14
C MET A 177 3.34 -2.71 10.09
N ASN A 178 3.43 -2.25 11.33
CA ASN A 178 4.24 -2.90 12.36
C ASN A 178 3.47 -4.00 13.11
N LEU A 179 2.24 -3.69 13.52
CA LEU A 179 1.44 -4.60 14.35
C LEU A 179 1.18 -5.93 13.64
N ASP A 180 0.75 -5.89 12.39
CA ASP A 180 0.34 -7.10 11.68
C ASP A 180 1.53 -8.00 11.31
N ASP A 181 2.73 -7.43 11.12
CA ASP A 181 3.98 -8.18 11.00
C ASP A 181 4.33 -8.93 12.30
N LEU A 182 4.13 -8.29 13.45
CA LEU A 182 4.26 -8.93 14.77
C LEU A 182 3.26 -10.08 14.96
N LEU A 183 2.04 -9.97 14.42
CA LEU A 183 1.05 -11.04 14.49
C LEU A 183 1.51 -12.29 13.73
N CYS A 184 2.18 -12.12 12.59
CA CYS A 184 2.69 -13.24 11.78
C CYS A 184 3.66 -14.15 12.52
N ILE A 185 4.33 -13.64 13.57
CA ILE A 185 5.22 -14.42 14.43
C ILE A 185 4.59 -14.83 15.77
N GLY A 186 3.30 -14.56 15.99
CA GLY A 186 2.58 -14.88 17.23
C GLY A 186 2.79 -13.88 18.38
N ALA A 187 3.35 -12.69 18.11
CA ALA A 187 3.60 -11.69 19.15
C ALA A 187 2.33 -10.87 19.48
N THR A 188 1.39 -11.48 20.20
CA THR A 188 0.09 -10.90 20.58
C THR A 188 0.05 -10.31 22.00
N GLY A 189 1.16 -10.41 22.74
CA GLY A 189 1.30 -9.85 24.08
C GLY A 189 1.42 -8.32 24.10
N ARG A 190 2.09 -7.79 25.13
CA ARG A 190 2.29 -6.34 25.26
C ARG A 190 3.23 -5.81 24.19
N ILE A 191 2.73 -4.90 23.37
CA ILE A 191 3.46 -4.20 22.32
C ILE A 191 3.59 -2.73 22.73
N LEU A 192 4.83 -2.23 22.77
CA LEU A 192 5.13 -0.82 22.95
C LEU A 192 5.45 -0.19 21.59
N LEU A 193 4.79 0.91 21.24
CA LEU A 193 4.99 1.57 19.96
C LEU A 193 5.58 2.97 20.15
N SER A 194 6.69 3.25 19.47
CA SER A 194 7.29 4.59 19.40
C SER A 194 7.10 5.16 18.00
N ASN A 195 6.69 6.42 17.89
CA ASN A 195 6.49 7.09 16.60
C ASN A 195 7.63 8.06 16.28
N THR A 196 7.92 8.26 15.00
CA THR A 196 8.85 9.28 14.49
C THR A 196 8.17 10.04 13.37
N ILE A 197 8.02 11.35 13.55
CA ILE A 197 7.38 12.22 12.56
C ILE A 197 8.41 13.25 12.07
N ASN A 198 8.74 13.18 10.79
CA ASN A 198 9.64 14.11 10.12
C ASN A 198 8.82 14.97 9.19
N ARG A 199 8.82 16.30 9.36
CA ARG A 199 7.95 17.18 8.56
C ARG A 199 8.64 18.43 8.04
N HIS A 200 8.04 18.99 7.00
CA HIS A 200 8.23 20.38 6.61
C HIS A 200 7.25 21.27 7.39
N ALA A 201 7.75 22.01 8.39
CA ALA A 201 6.92 22.75 9.35
C ALA A 201 5.89 23.70 8.71
N SER A 202 6.27 24.39 7.62
CA SER A 202 5.37 25.33 6.94
C SER A 202 4.27 24.64 6.11
N ASN A 203 4.52 23.41 5.65
CA ASN A 203 3.58 22.68 4.78
C ASN A 203 2.67 21.75 5.59
N CYS A 204 3.19 21.22 6.71
CA CYS A 204 2.48 20.36 7.64
C CYS A 204 2.43 21.04 9.03
N PRO A 205 1.54 22.02 9.24
CA PRO A 205 1.45 22.82 10.47
C PRO A 205 0.93 22.01 11.67
N GLY A 206 0.71 22.70 12.80
CA GLY A 206 0.37 22.07 14.08
C GLY A 206 -0.87 21.16 14.04
N GLU A 207 -1.89 21.49 13.24
CA GLU A 207 -3.08 20.65 13.09
C GLU A 207 -2.80 19.29 12.44
N VAL A 208 -1.81 19.22 11.53
CA VAL A 208 -1.38 17.95 10.91
C VAL A 208 -0.70 17.06 11.95
N ILE A 209 0.20 17.65 12.76
CA ILE A 209 0.87 16.92 13.86
C ILE A 209 -0.15 16.46 14.91
N LYS A 210 -1.11 17.32 15.24
CA LYS A 210 -2.20 16.98 16.15
C LYS A 210 -3.00 15.79 15.63
N ALA A 211 -3.41 15.80 14.37
CA ALA A 211 -4.17 14.70 13.76
C ALA A 211 -3.39 13.37 13.77
N LEU A 212 -2.08 13.40 13.48
CA LEU A 212 -1.23 12.22 13.55
C LEU A 212 -1.13 11.65 14.97
N ILE A 213 -0.87 12.49 15.97
CA ILE A 213 -0.65 12.04 17.35
C ILE A 213 -1.96 11.60 18.00
N GLU A 214 -3.01 12.44 17.94
CA GLU A 214 -4.30 12.13 18.56
C GLU A 214 -5.02 11.00 17.81
N GLY A 215 -4.91 10.96 16.48
CA GLY A 215 -5.43 9.87 15.66
C GLY A 215 -4.78 8.53 15.98
N GLY A 216 -3.44 8.50 16.10
CA GLY A 216 -2.70 7.31 16.49
C GLY A 216 -3.08 6.81 17.89
N GLU A 217 -3.21 7.69 18.89
CA GLU A 217 -3.64 7.30 20.23
C GLU A 217 -5.08 6.77 20.25
N LYS A 218 -5.99 7.44 19.54
CA LYS A 218 -7.38 7.01 19.37
C LYS A 218 -7.46 5.62 18.73
N PHE A 219 -6.67 5.36 17.69
CA PHE A 219 -6.63 4.06 17.04
C PHE A 219 -6.05 2.97 17.94
N MET A 220 -4.96 3.24 18.67
CA MET A 220 -4.43 2.30 19.66
C MET A 220 -5.43 2.01 20.78
N GLN A 221 -6.20 3.02 21.24
CA GLN A 221 -7.26 2.80 22.20
C GLN A 221 -8.36 1.88 21.64
N GLN A 222 -8.79 2.08 20.39
CA GLN A 222 -9.75 1.20 19.73
C GLN A 222 -9.25 -0.25 19.63
N LEU A 223 -7.95 -0.45 19.39
CA LEU A 223 -7.32 -1.77 19.39
C LEU A 223 -7.32 -2.40 20.80
N ARG A 224 -7.00 -1.61 21.83
CA ARG A 224 -7.08 -2.06 23.24
C ARG A 224 -8.49 -2.44 23.67
N ASP A 225 -9.50 -1.70 23.22
CA ASP A 225 -10.91 -2.02 23.47
C ASP A 225 -11.32 -3.36 22.83
N GLN A 226 -10.56 -3.82 21.84
CA GLN A 226 -10.70 -5.11 21.15
C GLN A 226 -9.71 -6.18 21.64
N GLY A 227 -9.06 -5.97 22.79
CA GLY A 227 -8.18 -6.95 23.42
C GLY A 227 -6.71 -6.92 22.97
N VAL A 228 -6.35 -6.08 21.99
CA VAL A 228 -4.97 -5.96 21.51
C VAL A 228 -4.14 -5.14 22.50
N GLN A 229 -3.08 -5.73 23.04
CA GLN A 229 -2.26 -5.11 24.08
C GLN A 229 -1.20 -4.14 23.52
N ILE A 230 -1.62 -3.07 22.85
CA ILE A 230 -0.74 -2.05 22.26
C ILE A 230 -0.76 -0.74 23.06
N TYR A 231 0.43 -0.19 23.35
CA TYR A 231 0.61 0.99 24.20
C TYR A 231 1.56 2.01 23.58
N PRO A 232 1.31 3.33 23.78
CA PRO A 232 2.22 4.37 23.35
C PRO A 232 3.50 4.36 24.20
N GLY A 233 4.65 4.37 23.53
CA GLY A 233 5.99 4.56 24.11
C GLY A 233 6.51 5.99 23.99
N GLY A 234 5.72 6.90 23.39
CA GLY A 234 6.14 8.24 23.01
C GLY A 234 6.65 8.30 21.57
N GLY A 235 7.57 9.22 21.30
CA GLY A 235 8.11 9.41 19.97
C GLY A 235 8.90 10.71 19.82
N GLU A 236 9.30 10.99 18.58
CA GLU A 236 10.03 12.19 18.19
C GLU A 236 9.28 12.93 17.06
N THR A 237 9.35 14.26 17.04
CA THR A 237 8.83 15.09 15.95
C THR A 237 9.84 16.14 15.57
N ALA A 238 10.40 16.02 14.37
CA ALA A 238 11.45 16.91 13.89
C ALA A 238 10.98 17.76 12.70
N ASP A 239 11.33 19.05 12.75
CA ASP A 239 11.19 19.97 11.63
C ASP A 239 12.42 19.82 10.71
N VAL A 240 12.29 19.03 9.65
CA VAL A 240 13.37 18.64 8.74
C VAL A 240 13.03 18.96 7.28
N GLY A 241 12.63 20.21 7.03
CA GLY A 241 12.18 20.67 5.71
C GLY A 241 13.19 20.48 4.57
N ASP A 242 14.49 20.43 4.88
CA ASP A 242 15.54 20.14 3.89
C ASP A 242 15.56 18.66 3.46
N LEU A 243 14.96 17.76 4.24
CA LEU A 243 14.89 16.32 3.96
C LEU A 243 13.57 15.89 3.31
N THR A 244 12.47 16.57 3.64
CA THR A 244 11.15 16.27 3.08
C THR A 244 10.38 17.56 2.81
N GLY A 245 9.70 17.62 1.67
CA GLY A 245 8.78 18.73 1.35
C GLY A 245 7.43 18.64 2.05
N THR A 246 7.10 17.49 2.66
CA THR A 246 5.79 17.20 3.25
C THR A 246 5.92 16.59 4.65
N VAL A 247 5.61 15.31 4.82
CA VAL A 247 5.71 14.59 6.09
C VAL A 247 6.01 13.10 5.85
N VAL A 248 6.86 12.54 6.70
CA VAL A 248 7.16 11.11 6.81
C VAL A 248 6.76 10.67 8.21
N VAL A 249 6.04 9.54 8.27
CA VAL A 249 5.47 8.99 9.51
C VAL A 249 5.90 7.54 9.61
N ASP A 250 6.75 7.28 10.58
CA ASP A 250 7.28 5.95 10.88
C ASP A 250 6.96 5.57 12.33
N SER A 251 6.90 4.26 12.58
CA SER A 251 6.69 3.68 13.89
C SER A 251 7.68 2.54 14.12
N CYS A 252 7.99 2.30 15.39
CA CYS A 252 8.81 1.19 15.84
C CYS A 252 8.04 0.44 16.94
N ALA A 253 7.75 -0.83 16.70
CA ALA A 253 7.12 -1.73 17.65
C ALA A 253 8.17 -2.55 18.40
N VAL A 254 8.00 -2.64 19.72
CA VAL A 254 8.82 -3.45 20.60
C VAL A 254 7.92 -4.41 21.37
N SER A 255 8.27 -5.69 21.35
CA SER A 255 7.56 -6.73 22.09
C SER A 255 8.53 -7.75 22.69
N ILE A 256 8.13 -8.33 23.81
CA ILE A 256 8.80 -9.48 24.42
C ILE A 256 7.83 -10.65 24.38
N ALA A 257 8.25 -11.76 23.78
CA ALA A 257 7.46 -12.98 23.69
C ALA A 257 8.21 -14.16 24.31
N ARG A 258 7.49 -15.21 24.74
CA ARG A 258 8.14 -16.48 25.09
C ARG A 258 8.66 -17.13 23.81
N LYS A 259 9.84 -17.75 23.87
CA LYS A 259 10.38 -18.50 22.71
C LYS A 259 9.46 -19.65 22.28
N SER A 260 8.73 -20.23 23.23
CA SER A 260 7.71 -21.25 22.97
C SER A 260 6.52 -20.72 22.18
N ASP A 261 6.32 -19.41 22.16
CA ASP A 261 5.17 -18.73 21.57
C ASP A 261 5.55 -17.98 20.30
N ILE A 262 6.57 -18.45 19.58
CA ILE A 262 6.93 -17.94 18.26
C ILE A 262 6.35 -18.83 17.15
N ILE A 263 5.67 -18.21 16.18
CA ILE A 263 5.29 -18.84 14.91
C ILE A 263 6.48 -18.78 13.95
N GLU A 264 6.90 -19.93 13.47
CA GLU A 264 7.83 -20.07 12.34
C GLU A 264 7.06 -20.40 11.07
N ASN A 265 7.54 -19.94 9.90
CA ASN A 265 6.94 -20.26 8.61
C ASN A 265 7.22 -21.72 8.22
N ARG A 266 6.45 -22.65 8.79
CA ARG A 266 6.49 -24.09 8.46
C ARG A 266 5.50 -24.44 7.36
N ILE A 267 5.64 -23.76 6.22
CA ILE A 267 4.78 -23.99 5.04
C ILE A 267 5.22 -25.27 4.34
N ILE A 268 4.31 -26.23 4.20
CA ILE A 268 4.53 -27.53 3.55
C ILE A 268 3.47 -27.78 2.47
N PRO A 269 3.70 -28.71 1.53
CA PRO A 269 2.66 -29.14 0.60
C PRO A 269 1.37 -29.56 1.31
N ASP A 270 0.23 -29.42 0.62
CA ASP A 270 -1.11 -29.82 1.07
C ASP A 270 -1.74 -28.98 2.21
N LEU A 271 -1.09 -27.87 2.64
CA LEU A 271 -1.75 -26.86 3.46
C LEU A 271 -2.75 -26.02 2.64
N ALA A 272 -3.90 -25.71 3.24
CA ALA A 272 -4.82 -24.71 2.70
C ALA A 272 -4.33 -23.29 3.01
N ILE A 273 -4.59 -22.34 2.10
CA ILE A 273 -4.34 -20.91 2.32
C ILE A 273 -5.68 -20.23 2.58
N VAL A 274 -5.84 -19.68 3.78
CA VAL A 274 -7.00 -18.87 4.15
C VAL A 274 -6.66 -17.40 3.94
N GLY A 275 -7.32 -16.77 2.96
CA GLY A 275 -7.14 -15.35 2.67
C GLY A 275 -8.14 -14.49 3.46
N LEU A 276 -7.66 -13.48 4.17
CA LEU A 276 -8.50 -12.46 4.79
C LEU A 276 -8.62 -11.28 3.83
N ALA A 277 -9.85 -10.88 3.52
CA ALA A 277 -10.10 -9.77 2.60
C ALA A 277 -9.57 -8.45 3.17
N SER A 278 -8.86 -7.68 2.34
CA SER A 278 -8.38 -6.33 2.70
C SER A 278 -9.43 -5.24 2.49
N SER A 279 -10.41 -5.47 1.61
CA SER A 279 -11.47 -4.53 1.24
C SER A 279 -12.81 -4.80 1.92
N GLY A 280 -13.81 -3.95 1.68
CA GLY A 280 -15.12 -4.01 2.34
C GLY A 280 -15.12 -3.27 3.68
N ARG A 281 -15.95 -3.66 4.64
CA ARG A 281 -15.99 -3.01 5.96
C ARG A 281 -16.03 -4.03 7.10
N SER A 282 -15.01 -4.02 7.95
CA SER A 282 -14.99 -4.81 9.19
C SER A 282 -15.93 -4.20 10.24
N THR A 283 -16.19 -4.92 11.33
CA THR A 283 -17.06 -4.45 12.43
C THR A 283 -16.48 -3.25 13.19
N TYR A 284 -15.16 -3.08 13.21
CA TYR A 284 -14.46 -1.97 13.86
C TYR A 284 -14.18 -0.79 12.93
N GLU A 285 -14.36 -0.96 11.61
CA GLU A 285 -14.21 0.11 10.62
C GLU A 285 -15.49 0.93 10.47
N GLN A 286 -15.35 2.25 10.36
CA GLN A 286 -16.49 3.17 10.21
C GLN A 286 -16.96 3.31 8.75
N THR A 287 -16.02 3.21 7.81
CA THR A 287 -16.25 3.40 6.37
C THR A 287 -15.80 2.16 5.61
N GLU A 288 -16.27 2.03 4.37
CA GLU A 288 -15.73 1.02 3.46
C GLU A 288 -14.22 1.26 3.23
N ASN A 289 -13.46 0.17 3.23
CA ASN A 289 -12.03 0.12 2.97
C ASN A 289 -11.79 -0.41 1.55
N SER A 290 -10.98 0.30 0.76
CA SER A 290 -10.62 -0.13 -0.59
C SER A 290 -9.70 -1.36 -0.61
N GLY A 291 -9.03 -1.65 0.51
CA GLY A 291 -8.03 -2.71 0.63
C GLY A 291 -6.65 -2.35 0.08
N ILE A 292 -6.37 -1.06 -0.12
CA ILE A 292 -5.12 -0.58 -0.73
C ILE A 292 -3.86 -0.80 0.13
N GLY A 293 -3.99 -0.81 1.47
CA GLY A 293 -2.85 -0.90 2.39
C GLY A 293 -1.86 0.27 2.22
N SER A 294 -0.56 0.02 2.40
CA SER A 294 0.50 1.04 2.29
C SER A 294 1.58 0.73 1.24
N ASN A 295 1.45 -0.40 0.52
CA ASN A 295 2.45 -0.87 -0.44
C ASN A 295 2.13 -0.44 -1.88
N GLY A 296 3.17 -0.09 -2.66
CA GLY A 296 3.01 0.30 -4.08
C GLY A 296 2.48 1.73 -4.30
N LEU A 297 2.27 2.50 -3.22
CA LEU A 297 1.69 3.84 -3.22
C LEU A 297 2.51 4.85 -4.03
N THR A 298 3.83 4.68 -4.14
CA THR A 298 4.65 5.52 -5.03
C THR A 298 4.21 5.37 -6.48
N SER A 299 3.86 4.15 -6.90
CA SER A 299 3.34 3.94 -8.26
C SER A 299 1.91 4.40 -8.36
N ALA A 300 1.05 3.93 -7.44
CA ALA A 300 -0.38 4.20 -7.46
C ALA A 300 -0.65 5.71 -7.52
N ARG A 301 0.02 6.51 -6.69
CA ARG A 301 -0.11 7.97 -6.68
C ARG A 301 0.21 8.59 -8.04
N HIS A 302 1.34 8.24 -8.64
CA HIS A 302 1.74 8.83 -9.92
C HIS A 302 1.01 8.25 -11.13
N ASP A 303 0.52 7.02 -11.07
CA ASP A 303 -0.24 6.41 -12.17
C ASP A 303 -1.73 6.77 -12.12
N MET A 304 -2.30 7.03 -10.95
CA MET A 304 -3.71 7.39 -10.77
C MET A 304 -3.92 8.90 -10.86
N LEU A 305 -3.08 9.69 -10.21
CA LEU A 305 -3.31 11.13 -10.08
C LEU A 305 -2.72 11.92 -11.25
N SER A 306 -3.39 13.02 -11.60
CA SER A 306 -3.11 13.82 -12.79
C SER A 306 -2.01 14.87 -12.62
N HIS A 307 -1.48 15.33 -13.76
CA HIS A 307 -0.35 16.26 -13.85
C HIS A 307 -0.60 17.57 -13.09
N TYR A 308 -1.88 17.91 -12.86
CA TYR A 308 -2.30 18.98 -11.96
C TYR A 308 -1.54 19.00 -10.62
N TYR A 309 -1.31 17.84 -9.99
CA TYR A 309 -0.58 17.79 -8.71
C TYR A 309 0.92 18.05 -8.86
N ALA A 310 1.51 17.74 -10.02
CA ALA A 310 2.90 18.08 -10.30
C ALA A 310 3.09 19.60 -10.40
N GLU A 311 2.13 20.28 -11.02
CA GLU A 311 2.15 21.73 -11.25
C GLU A 311 1.79 22.52 -9.99
N THR A 312 0.84 22.02 -9.22
CA THR A 312 0.27 22.73 -8.06
C THR A 312 1.06 22.48 -6.78
N TYR A 313 1.60 21.27 -6.59
CA TYR A 313 2.29 20.85 -5.37
C TYR A 313 3.65 20.20 -5.69
N PRO A 314 4.63 20.97 -6.22
CA PRO A 314 5.93 20.44 -6.60
C PRO A 314 6.71 19.80 -5.44
N GLU A 315 6.41 20.18 -4.20
CA GLU A 315 6.98 19.60 -2.97
C GLU A 315 6.53 18.16 -2.68
N SER A 316 5.53 17.65 -3.41
CA SER A 316 4.95 16.31 -3.20
C SER A 316 5.72 15.19 -3.92
N TYR A 317 6.81 15.48 -4.63
CA TYR A 317 7.58 14.46 -5.35
C TYR A 317 9.02 14.90 -5.60
N ASP A 318 9.88 13.96 -6.01
CA ASP A 318 11.23 14.29 -6.46
C ASP A 318 11.20 14.94 -7.85
N SER A 319 11.61 16.20 -7.93
CA SER A 319 11.69 16.97 -9.17
C SER A 319 12.60 16.35 -10.26
N SER A 320 13.48 15.41 -9.89
CA SER A 320 14.34 14.68 -10.82
C SER A 320 13.58 13.62 -11.65
N LEU A 321 12.36 13.25 -11.23
CA LEU A 321 11.58 12.21 -11.88
C LEU A 321 11.23 12.56 -13.34
N PRO A 322 11.30 11.59 -14.27
CA PRO A 322 10.88 11.79 -15.65
C PRO A 322 9.42 12.27 -15.73
N LYS A 323 9.15 13.35 -16.46
CA LYS A 323 7.81 13.96 -16.55
C LYS A 323 6.71 12.99 -16.97
N ASN A 324 7.02 12.04 -17.85
CA ASN A 324 6.09 11.01 -18.31
C ASN A 324 5.79 9.92 -17.25
N LEU A 325 6.46 9.96 -16.09
CA LEU A 325 6.22 9.09 -14.94
C LEU A 325 5.70 9.87 -13.73
N THR A 326 5.62 11.19 -13.79
CA THR A 326 5.20 12.04 -12.67
C THR A 326 3.74 12.41 -12.82
N TYR A 327 2.89 11.86 -11.95
CA TYR A 327 1.45 12.19 -11.91
C TYR A 327 0.81 12.11 -13.31
N CYS A 328 1.03 11.00 -14.00
CA CYS A 328 0.60 10.75 -15.37
C CYS A 328 -0.79 10.08 -15.45
N GLY A 329 -1.55 10.10 -14.35
CA GLY A 329 -2.90 9.56 -14.30
C GLY A 329 -3.97 10.57 -14.74
N PRO A 330 -5.22 10.15 -14.87
CA PRO A 330 -6.30 11.03 -15.34
C PRO A 330 -7.14 11.61 -14.20
N TYR A 331 -6.87 11.26 -12.94
CA TYR A 331 -7.76 11.57 -11.83
C TYR A 331 -7.24 12.72 -10.95
N LYS A 332 -8.18 13.51 -10.42
CA LYS A 332 -7.99 14.26 -9.19
C LYS A 332 -8.53 13.42 -8.02
N LEU A 333 -8.13 13.76 -6.80
CA LEU A 333 -8.52 13.02 -5.60
C LEU A 333 -10.04 13.06 -5.35
N ASP A 334 -10.69 14.17 -5.69
CA ASP A 334 -12.13 14.36 -5.57
C ASP A 334 -12.95 13.66 -6.68
N HIS A 335 -12.31 13.17 -7.74
CA HIS A 335 -13.01 12.42 -8.78
C HIS A 335 -13.57 11.10 -8.24
N ALA A 336 -14.77 10.74 -8.67
CA ALA A 336 -15.36 9.44 -8.38
C ALA A 336 -14.50 8.28 -8.94
N LEU A 337 -14.27 7.25 -8.13
CA LEU A 337 -13.58 6.04 -8.58
C LEU A 337 -14.55 5.15 -9.37
N PRO A 338 -14.24 4.79 -10.64
CA PRO A 338 -15.15 3.97 -11.43
C PRO A 338 -15.46 2.61 -10.78
N GLY A 339 -16.75 2.33 -10.56
CA GLY A 339 -17.20 1.07 -9.96
C GLY A 339 -17.13 1.02 -8.44
N SER A 340 -16.90 2.16 -7.77
CA SER A 340 -16.91 2.30 -6.32
C SER A 340 -17.78 3.50 -5.91
N GLU A 341 -18.27 3.51 -4.66
CA GLU A 341 -18.93 4.67 -4.05
C GLU A 341 -17.92 5.70 -3.53
N GLN A 342 -16.63 5.35 -3.49
CA GLN A 342 -15.55 6.21 -3.02
C GLN A 342 -15.03 7.16 -4.12
N THR A 343 -14.47 8.29 -3.69
CA THR A 343 -13.57 9.08 -4.54
C THR A 343 -12.21 8.38 -4.69
N VAL A 344 -11.41 8.80 -5.67
CA VAL A 344 -10.04 8.30 -5.87
C VAL A 344 -9.18 8.57 -4.62
N GLY A 345 -9.33 9.74 -4.00
CA GLY A 345 -8.65 10.09 -2.75
C GLY A 345 -9.04 9.17 -1.60
N GLN A 346 -10.34 8.96 -1.38
CA GLN A 346 -10.85 8.05 -0.34
C GLN A 346 -10.34 6.61 -0.53
N ALA A 347 -10.30 6.12 -1.77
CA ALA A 347 -9.80 4.79 -2.06
C ALA A 347 -8.29 4.67 -1.83
N LEU A 348 -7.49 5.65 -2.27
CA LEU A 348 -6.04 5.65 -2.06
C LEU A 348 -5.63 5.90 -0.61
N LEU A 349 -6.46 6.62 0.16
CA LEU A 349 -6.25 6.93 1.57
C LEU A 349 -6.99 6.00 2.53
N SER A 350 -7.66 4.96 2.04
CA SER A 350 -8.31 3.97 2.90
C SER A 350 -7.27 3.41 3.90
N PRO A 351 -7.43 3.63 5.21
CA PRO A 351 -6.42 3.26 6.20
C PRO A 351 -6.16 1.75 6.18
N THR A 352 -4.91 1.34 6.45
CA THR A 352 -4.52 -0.07 6.43
C THR A 352 -5.32 -0.85 7.46
N ARG A 353 -6.05 -1.86 6.99
CA ARG A 353 -6.83 -2.76 7.85
C ARG A 353 -5.89 -3.57 8.75
N SER A 354 -6.15 -3.60 10.05
CA SER A 354 -5.45 -4.50 10.97
C SER A 354 -6.21 -5.81 11.14
N TYR A 355 -5.51 -6.92 11.05
CA TYR A 355 -6.08 -8.24 11.32
C TYR A 355 -5.95 -8.66 12.79
N ALA A 356 -5.36 -7.82 13.65
CA ALA A 356 -5.23 -8.10 15.09
C ALA A 356 -6.56 -8.45 15.77
N PRO A 357 -7.69 -7.76 15.48
CA PRO A 357 -8.95 -8.05 16.15
C PRO A 357 -9.72 -9.26 15.59
N VAL A 358 -9.24 -9.95 14.56
CA VAL A 358 -10.05 -10.92 13.80
C VAL A 358 -10.61 -12.03 14.70
N PHE A 359 -9.79 -12.68 15.51
CA PHE A 359 -10.28 -13.73 16.41
C PHE A 359 -11.08 -13.18 17.60
N GLU A 360 -10.69 -12.03 18.14
CA GLU A 360 -11.40 -11.41 19.28
C GLU A 360 -12.80 -10.91 18.90
N THR A 361 -12.97 -10.44 17.67
CA THR A 361 -14.27 -9.97 17.15
C THR A 361 -15.33 -11.08 17.16
N HIS A 362 -14.92 -12.33 16.97
CA HIS A 362 -15.80 -13.49 17.01
C HIS A 362 -15.89 -14.13 18.40
N GLY A 363 -15.25 -13.55 19.43
CA GLY A 363 -15.15 -14.13 20.76
C GLY A 363 -14.27 -15.39 20.81
N TRP A 364 -13.36 -15.54 19.83
CA TRP A 364 -12.50 -16.71 19.67
C TRP A 364 -11.05 -16.44 20.10
N GLY A 365 -10.77 -15.37 20.84
CA GLY A 365 -9.42 -15.06 21.36
C GLY A 365 -8.80 -16.23 22.13
N ASP A 366 -9.54 -16.79 23.10
CA ASP A 366 -9.13 -17.97 23.86
C ASP A 366 -8.90 -19.20 22.95
N THR A 367 -9.72 -19.36 21.92
CA THR A 367 -9.59 -20.44 20.95
C THR A 367 -8.34 -20.25 20.08
N ALA A 368 -8.03 -19.01 19.69
CA ALA A 368 -6.82 -18.68 18.95
C ALA A 368 -5.57 -19.00 19.77
N GLU A 369 -5.50 -18.61 21.05
CA GLU A 369 -4.38 -18.94 21.94
C GLU A 369 -4.26 -20.47 22.14
N LYS A 370 -5.39 -21.18 22.25
CA LYS A 370 -5.41 -22.64 22.42
C LYS A 370 -4.95 -23.38 21.15
N LEU A 371 -5.48 -23.01 19.99
CA LEU A 371 -5.07 -23.53 18.68
C LEU A 371 -3.59 -23.26 18.46
N TYR A 372 -3.16 -22.06 18.81
CA TYR A 372 -1.78 -21.65 18.71
C TYR A 372 -0.85 -22.54 19.53
N ARG A 373 -1.13 -22.73 20.83
CA ARG A 373 -0.36 -23.64 21.68
C ARG A 373 -0.35 -25.08 21.16
N MET A 374 -1.49 -25.59 20.71
CA MET A 374 -1.58 -26.94 20.14
C MET A 374 -0.73 -27.12 18.87
N SER A 375 -0.60 -26.06 18.05
CA SER A 375 0.24 -26.08 16.84
C SER A 375 1.72 -26.22 17.17
N ILE A 376 2.19 -25.49 18.19
CA ILE A 376 3.56 -25.56 18.69
C ILE A 376 3.86 -26.95 19.27
N GLU A 377 2.88 -27.52 20.00
CA GLU A 377 2.97 -28.86 20.59
C GLU A 377 2.85 -29.99 19.53
N GLY A 378 2.63 -29.66 18.25
CA GLY A 378 2.47 -30.64 17.17
C GLY A 378 1.17 -31.44 17.24
N ARG A 379 0.17 -30.95 17.98
CA ARG A 379 -1.12 -31.64 18.24
C ARG A 379 -2.15 -31.37 17.14
N TRP A 380 -1.72 -31.44 15.88
CA TRP A 380 -2.54 -31.16 14.70
C TRP A 380 -3.88 -31.94 14.65
N PRO A 381 -3.93 -33.24 14.99
CA PRO A 381 -5.20 -33.98 14.97
C PRO A 381 -6.21 -33.49 16.01
N GLU A 382 -5.73 -32.93 17.13
CA GLU A 382 -6.58 -32.40 18.20
C GLU A 382 -7.04 -30.96 17.94
N MET A 383 -6.24 -30.19 17.17
CA MET A 383 -6.59 -28.83 16.76
C MET A 383 -7.87 -28.78 15.94
N ALA A 384 -8.07 -29.74 15.03
CA ALA A 384 -9.30 -29.83 14.24
C ALA A 384 -10.55 -29.88 15.13
N GLY A 385 -10.49 -30.52 16.30
CA GLY A 385 -11.59 -30.55 17.26
C GLY A 385 -11.80 -29.27 18.06
N GLN A 386 -10.93 -28.26 17.91
CA GLN A 386 -11.10 -26.92 18.50
C GLN A 386 -11.62 -25.90 17.49
N ILE A 387 -11.59 -26.21 16.19
CA ILE A 387 -12.15 -25.37 15.14
C ILE A 387 -13.61 -25.78 14.98
N ALA A 388 -14.54 -24.93 15.42
CA ALA A 388 -15.96 -25.18 15.22
C ALA A 388 -16.34 -25.02 13.74
N ASP A 389 -17.41 -25.68 13.30
CA ASP A 389 -17.96 -25.48 11.95
C ASP A 389 -18.28 -24.00 11.70
N GLU A 390 -18.73 -23.27 12.73
CA GLU A 390 -18.93 -21.81 12.65
C GLU A 390 -17.64 -21.03 12.36
N MET A 391 -16.50 -21.46 12.91
CA MET A 391 -15.20 -20.86 12.62
C MET A 391 -14.75 -21.18 11.20
N LEU A 392 -14.98 -22.42 10.77
CA LEU A 392 -14.70 -22.84 9.41
C LEU A 392 -15.57 -22.03 8.44
N ASP A 393 -16.87 -21.92 8.66
CA ASP A 393 -17.80 -21.17 7.82
C ASP A 393 -17.50 -19.66 7.80
N ALA A 394 -16.95 -19.11 8.89
CA ALA A 394 -16.58 -17.71 8.96
C ALA A 394 -15.33 -17.36 8.13
N PHE A 395 -14.39 -18.31 7.99
CA PHE A 395 -13.10 -18.07 7.34
C PHE A 395 -12.91 -18.83 6.02
N ALA A 396 -13.66 -19.89 5.77
CA ALA A 396 -13.53 -20.72 4.60
C ALA A 396 -14.31 -20.14 3.42
N VAL A 397 -13.60 -19.95 2.32
CA VAL A 397 -14.24 -19.85 1.00
C VAL A 397 -14.29 -21.26 0.44
N VAL A 398 -15.44 -21.92 0.57
CA VAL A 398 -15.65 -23.28 0.06
C VAL A 398 -16.09 -23.19 -1.41
N GLY A 399 -15.28 -23.73 -2.30
CA GLY A 399 -15.64 -23.96 -3.70
C GLY A 399 -15.65 -25.45 -3.99
N ASP A 400 -16.67 -25.93 -4.70
CA ASP A 400 -16.66 -27.28 -5.26
C ASP A 400 -15.61 -27.35 -6.37
N HIS A 401 -14.85 -28.45 -6.41
CA HIS A 401 -13.86 -28.69 -7.48
C HIS A 401 -14.51 -28.75 -8.88
N ASP A 402 -15.83 -28.93 -8.94
CA ASP A 402 -16.59 -29.02 -10.17
C ASP A 402 -17.23 -27.65 -10.51
N HIS A 403 -16.49 -26.79 -11.22
CA HIS A 403 -16.95 -26.04 -12.43
C HIS A 403 -15.94 -25.01 -12.95
#